data_AF-K6XG86-F1
#
_entry.id   AF-K6XG86-F1
#
_cell.length_a   1.000
_cell.length_b   1.000
_cell.length_c   1.000
_cell.angle_alpha   90.00
_cell.angle_beta   90.00
_cell.angle_gamma   90.00
#
_symmetry.space_group_name_H-M   'P 1'
#
loop_
_entity.id
_entity.type
_entity.pdbx_description
1 polymer ?
#
loop_
_entity_poly.entity_id
_entity_poly.type
_entity_poly.pdbx_seq_one_letter_code
_entity_poly.pdbx_strand_id
1 'polypeptide(L)' 'MSELSLALLDRTHEALQALDQARLADDEVLTHVRLGELNSLARTAADHEIDMPELAPFRSLSQAC' A
#
# COMPACT_ATOMS: atom_id res chain seq x y z
N MET A 1 3.40 -15.36 12.41
CA MET A 1 3.40 -14.55 11.18
C MET A 1 4.24 -15.28 10.14
N SER A 2 3.80 -15.38 8.89
CA SER A 2 4.59 -15.99 7.83
C SER A 2 5.67 -15.03 7.33
N GLU A 3 6.68 -15.53 6.61
CA GLU A 3 7.70 -14.69 5.96
C GLU A 3 7.06 -13.68 4.99
N LEU A 4 6.00 -14.11 4.29
CA LEU A 4 5.21 -13.23 3.42
C LEU A 4 4.51 -12.11 4.19
N SER A 5 3.90 -12.42 5.35
CA SER A 5 3.24 -11.40 6.17
C SER A 5 4.23 -10.35 6.68
N LEU A 6 5.43 -10.75 7.09
CA LEU A 6 6.47 -9.82 7.53
C LEU A 6 6.95 -8.95 6.37
N ALA A 7 7.23 -9.55 5.22
CA ALA A 7 7.64 -8.80 4.03
C ALA A 7 6.57 -7.79 3.57
N LEU A 8 5.29 -8.16 3.62
CA LEU A 8 4.19 -7.25 3.29
C LEU A 8 4.06 -6.11 4.30
N LEU A 9 4.24 -6.39 5.59
CA LEU A 9 4.19 -5.37 6.64
C LEU A 9 5.31 -4.33 6.46
N ASP A 10 6.54 -4.78 6.26
CA ASP A 10 7.69 -3.90 6.05
C ASP A 10 7.48 -3.02 4.81
N ARG A 11 7.06 -3.62 3.69
CA ARG A 11 6.77 -2.87 2.45
C ARG A 11 5.61 -1.89 2.60
N THR A 12 4.59 -2.26 3.38
CA THR A 12 3.46 -1.36 3.66
C THR A 12 3.93 -0.14 4.44
N HIS A 13 4.76 -0.32 5.47
CA HIS A 13 5.33 0.79 6.23
C HIS A 13 6.22 1.69 5.37
N GLU A 14 7.09 1.11 4.55
CA GLU A 14 7.94 1.86 3.62
C GLU A 14 7.11 2.70 2.64
N ALA A 15 6.09 2.10 2.03
CA ALA A 15 5.23 2.78 1.06
C ALA A 15 4.37 3.89 1.70
N LEU A 16 3.86 3.67 2.92
CA LEU A 16 3.13 4.68 3.68
C LEU A 16 4.01 5.87 4.06
N GLN A 17 5.23 5.61 4.53
CA GLN A 17 6.19 6.67 4.84
C GLN A 17 6.57 7.45 3.57
N ALA A 18 6.82 6.75 2.46
CA ALA A 18 7.13 7.39 1.19
C ALA A 18 5.96 8.22 0.63
N LEU A 19 4.71 7.78 0.84
CA LEU A 19 3.52 8.55 0.49
C LEU A 19 3.42 9.84 1.29
N ASP A 20 3.69 9.79 2.60
CA ASP A 20 3.69 10.97 3.46
C ASP A 20 4.76 11.98 3.01
N GLN A 21 5.97 11.50 2.71
CA GLN A 21 7.04 12.36 2.19
C GLN A 21 6.70 12.97 0.83
N ALA A 22 6.06 12.21 -0.08
CA ALA A 22 5.63 12.72 -1.38
C ALA A 22 4.58 13.84 -1.24
N ARG A 23 3.63 13.68 -0.30
CA ARG A 23 2.63 14.71 0.01
C ARG A 23 3.23 15.96 0.61
N LEU A 24 4.19 15.82 1.52
CA LEU A 24 4.90 16.95 2.11
C LEU A 24 5.73 17.73 1.08
N ALA A 25 6.23 17.04 0.06
CA ALA A 25 7.00 17.63 -1.03
C ALA A 25 6.13 18.22 -2.16
N ASP A 26 4.80 18.10 -2.07
CA ASP A 26 3.85 18.45 -3.14
C ASP A 26 4.16 17.75 -4.48
N ASP A 27 4.74 16.54 -4.41
CA ASP A 27 5.06 15.73 -5.58
C ASP A 27 3.84 14.86 -5.92
N GLU A 28 2.97 15.40 -6.77
CA GLU A 28 1.74 14.74 -7.20
C GLU A 28 2.00 13.42 -7.95
N VAL A 29 3.06 13.37 -8.76
CA VAL A 29 3.42 12.18 -9.54
C VAL A 29 3.87 11.07 -8.59
N LEU A 30 4.76 11.39 -7.66
CA LEU A 30 5.24 10.42 -6.67
C LEU A 30 4.11 9.97 -5.74
N THR A 31 3.22 10.88 -5.36
CA THR A 31 2.01 10.56 -4.58
C THR A 31 1.16 9.53 -5.32
N HIS A 32 0.90 9.71 -6.61
CA HIS A 32 0.14 8.75 -7.43
C HIS A 32 0.82 7.38 -7.49
N VAL A 33 2.14 7.35 -7.69
CA VAL A 33 2.94 6.11 -7.71
C VAL A 33 2.80 5.36 -6.38
N ARG A 34 2.93 6.04 -5.24
CA ARG A 34 2.83 5.40 -3.91
C ARG A 34 1.44 4.89 -3.59
N LEU A 35 0.39 5.58 -4.06
CA LEU A 35 -0.98 5.07 -3.94
C LEU A 35 -1.18 3.78 -4.77
N GLY A 36 -0.61 3.69 -5.96
CA GLY A 36 -0.64 2.48 -6.79
C GLY A 36 0.11 1.29 -6.15
N GLU A 37 1.25 1.55 -5.52
CA GLU A 37 2.01 0.56 -4.76
C GLU A 37 1.19 0.02 -3.58
N LEU A 38 0.60 0.90 -2.77
CA LEU A 38 -0.24 0.51 -1.63
C LEU A 38 -1.48 -0.29 -2.06
N ASN A 39 -2.10 0.05 -3.19
CA ASN A 39 -3.19 -0.74 -3.77
C ASN A 39 -2.71 -2.15 -4.18
N SER A 40 -1.52 -2.26 -4.77
CA SER A 40 -0.94 -3.55 -5.17
C SER A 40 -0.60 -4.44 -3.96
N LEU A 41 -0.10 -3.83 -2.88
CA LEU A 41 0.12 -4.50 -1.60
C LEU A 41 -1.21 -4.97 -0.99
N ALA A 42 -2.23 -4.12 -1.01
CA ALA A 42 -3.57 -4.44 -0.50
C ALA A 42 -4.19 -5.64 -1.23
N ARG A 43 -4.02 -5.69 -2.56
CA ARG A 43 -4.44 -6.83 -3.38
C ARG A 43 -3.66 -8.10 -3.04
N THR A 44 -2.34 -8.01 -2.91
CA THR A 44 -1.50 -9.16 -2.53
C THR A 44 -1.92 -9.72 -1.17
N ALA A 45 -2.14 -8.85 -0.19
CA ALA A 45 -2.61 -9.26 1.13
C ALA A 45 -3.96 -9.98 1.05
N ALA A 46 -4.90 -9.46 0.24
CA ALA A 46 -6.20 -10.09 0.03
C ALA A 46 -6.11 -11.46 -0.67
N ASP A 47 -5.28 -11.57 -1.72
CA ASP A 47 -5.08 -12.81 -2.49
C ASP A 47 -4.49 -13.95 -1.63
N HIS A 48 -3.79 -13.59 -0.54
CA HIS A 48 -3.20 -14.53 0.41
C HIS A 48 -3.96 -14.63 1.75
N GLU A 49 -5.16 -14.05 1.85
CA GLU A 49 -6.00 -14.04 3.06
C GLU A 49 -5.27 -13.45 4.30
N ILE A 50 -4.36 -12.51 4.08
CA ILE A 50 -3.61 -11.83 5.14
C ILE A 50 -4.38 -10.59 5.56
N ASP A 51 -4.72 -10.52 6.85
CA ASP A 51 -5.32 -9.33 7.43
C ASP A 51 -4.26 -8.23 7.62
N MET A 52 -4.52 -7.07 7.02
CA MET A 52 -3.66 -5.89 7.04
C MET A 52 -4.55 -4.64 7.11
N PRO A 53 -4.91 -4.20 8.33
CA PRO A 53 -5.80 -3.06 8.52
C PRO A 53 -5.22 -1.74 7.97
N GLU A 54 -3.90 -1.61 7.96
CA GLU A 54 -3.18 -0.45 7.40
C GLU A 54 -3.45 -0.29 5.90
N LEU A 55 -3.74 -1.39 5.21
CA LEU A 55 -4.03 -1.40 3.78
C LEU A 55 -5.52 -1.24 3.46
N ALA A 56 -6.41 -1.26 4.46
CA ALA A 56 -7.86 -1.14 4.27
C ALA A 56 -8.27 0.10 3.43
N PRO A 57 -7.66 1.29 3.59
CA PRO A 57 -8.01 2.46 2.78
C PRO A 57 -7.70 2.30 1.28
N PHE A 58 -6.76 1.43 0.91
CA PHE A 58 -6.26 1.30 -0.46
C PHE A 58 -6.91 0.16 -1.25
N ARG A 59 -7.74 -0.67 -0.60
CA ARG A 59 -8.46 -1.80 -1.23
C ARG A 59 -9.48 -1.36 -2.30
N SER A 60 -9.86 -0.08 -2.34
CA SER A 60 -10.96 0.44 -3.17
C SER A 60 -10.53 1.04 -4.52
N LEU A 61 -9.24 1.18 -4.81
CA LEU A 61 -8.78 1.82 -6.06
C LEU A 61 -8.87 0.90 -7.30
N SER A 62 -9.34 -0.34 -7.13
CA SER A 62 -9.42 -1.37 -8.18
C SER A 62 -10.84 -1.61 -8.74
N GLN A 63 -11.89 -0.96 -8.22
CA GLN A 63 -13.29 -1.24 -8.62
C GLN A 63 -13.87 -0.25 -9.63
N ALA A 64 -13.05 0.63 -10.23
CA ALA A 64 -13.52 1.68 -11.14
C ALA A 64 -13.11 1.51 -12.61
N CYS A 65 -12.77 0.28 -13.05
CA CYS A 65 -12.54 -0.03 -14.47
C CYS A 65 -13.52 -1.09 -14.96
#